data_AF-A0A822FPP5-F1
#
_entry.id   AF-A0A822FPP5-F1
#
_cell.length_a   1.000
_cell.length_b   1.000
_cell.length_c   1.000
_cell.angle_alpha   90.00
_cell.angle_beta   90.00
_cell.angle_gamma   90.00
#
_symmetry.space_group_name_H-M   'P 1'
#
loop_
_entity.id
_entity.type
_entity.pdbx_description
1 polymer ?
#
loop_
_entity_poly.entity_id
_entity_poly.type
_entity_poly.pdbx_seq_one_letter_code
_entity_poly.pdbx_strand_id
1 'polypeptide(L)'
;FNLKRSSTEFTSPDYYINIRKALISGFFMQAAHLEKTGHYLTIKDNQIVQLHPSTVLDHKPEWVLYNEFVLTTKNYIRTVTDIKPEWLLTIAPQYYELQSLPECEAKRQLMHIYQRMENKRNTQQRT
;
A
#
# COMPACT_ATOMS: atom_id res chain seq x y z
N PHE A 1 -15.83 -1.69 -29.19
CA PHE A 1 -14.66 -1.24 -28.42
C PHE A 1 -13.54 -2.28 -28.55
N ASN A 2 -12.53 -2.06 -29.41
CA ASN A 2 -11.37 -2.94 -29.56
C ASN A 2 -10.21 -2.48 -28.65
N LEU A 3 -10.43 -2.49 -27.33
CA LEU A 3 -9.35 -2.26 -26.38
C LEU A 3 -8.50 -3.52 -26.29
N LYS A 4 -7.21 -3.40 -26.61
CA LYS A 4 -6.24 -4.50 -26.49
C LYS A 4 -6.17 -4.93 -25.02
N ARG A 5 -6.44 -6.21 -24.74
CA ARG A 5 -6.28 -6.78 -23.40
C ARG A 5 -4.81 -6.68 -22.99
N SER A 6 -4.52 -5.85 -21.98
CA SER A 6 -3.18 -5.65 -21.43
C SER A 6 -2.86 -6.57 -20.25
N SER A 7 -3.84 -7.36 -19.77
CA SER A 7 -3.65 -8.26 -18.63
C SER A 7 -2.86 -9.51 -19.02
N THR A 8 -2.01 -9.98 -18.10
CA THR A 8 -1.29 -11.25 -18.21
C THR A 8 -2.24 -12.46 -18.21
N GLU A 9 -1.72 -13.64 -18.55
CA GLU A 9 -2.43 -14.91 -18.40
C GLU A 9 -2.64 -15.26 -16.93
N PHE A 10 -3.71 -16.02 -16.64
CA PHE A 10 -4.06 -16.44 -15.28
C PHE A 10 -2.96 -17.28 -14.60
N THR A 11 -2.23 -18.06 -15.39
CA THR A 11 -1.12 -18.91 -14.95
C THR A 11 0.15 -18.12 -14.59
N SER A 12 0.22 -16.84 -14.95
CA SER A 12 1.37 -16.00 -14.65
C SER A 12 1.46 -15.70 -13.16
N PRO A 13 2.65 -15.79 -12.54
CA PRO A 13 2.83 -15.39 -11.14
C PRO A 13 2.49 -13.90 -10.91
N ASP A 14 2.53 -13.07 -11.96
CA ASP A 14 2.24 -11.66 -11.88
C ASP A 14 0.75 -11.32 -11.97
N TYR A 15 -0.13 -12.29 -12.26
CA TYR A 15 -1.55 -12.05 -12.50
C TYR A 15 -2.20 -11.27 -11.34
N TYR A 16 -2.14 -11.81 -10.12
CA TYR A 16 -2.67 -11.14 -8.93
C TYR A 16 -1.87 -9.92 -8.49
N ILE A 17 -0.55 -9.91 -8.73
CA ILE A 17 0.31 -8.76 -8.42
C ILE A 17 -0.11 -7.54 -9.26
N ASN A 18 -0.37 -7.75 -10.54
CA ASN A 18 -0.79 -6.70 -11.47
C ASN A 18 -2.17 -6.13 -11.09
N ILE A 19 -3.10 -6.97 -10.63
CA ILE A 19 -4.40 -6.51 -10.12
C ILE A 19 -4.21 -5.61 -8.90
N ARG A 20 -3.39 -6.03 -7.93
CA ARG A 20 -3.12 -5.21 -6.73
C ARG A 20 -2.44 -3.88 -7.05
N LYS A 21 -1.47 -3.88 -7.97
CA LYS A 21 -0.84 -2.65 -8.47
C LYS A 21 -1.85 -1.73 -9.17
N ALA A 22 -2.77 -2.29 -9.95
CA ALA A 22 -3.84 -1.51 -10.60
C ALA A 22 -4.82 -0.90 -9.58
N LEU A 23 -5.09 -1.58 -8.46
CA LEU A 23 -5.87 -0.97 -7.38
C LEU A 23 -5.15 0.25 -6.78
N ILE A 24 -3.83 0.14 -6.56
CA ILE A 24 -3.04 1.25 -6.03
C ILE A 24 -3.14 2.49 -6.92
N SER A 25 -3.15 2.37 -8.25
CA SER A 25 -3.23 3.56 -9.11
C SER A 25 -4.51 4.37 -8.94
N GLY A 26 -5.60 3.77 -8.45
CA GLY A 26 -6.85 4.47 -8.11
C GLY A 26 -6.99 4.81 -6.64
N PHE A 27 -6.44 3.99 -5.75
CA PHE A 27 -6.70 4.03 -4.31
C PHE A 27 -5.47 4.38 -3.47
N PHE A 28 -4.38 4.88 -4.06
CA PHE A 28 -3.11 5.17 -3.37
C PHE A 28 -3.25 6.09 -2.14
N MET A 29 -4.31 6.89 -2.03
CA MET A 29 -4.56 7.70 -0.82
C MET A 29 -5.13 6.89 0.35
N GLN A 30 -5.81 5.77 0.05
CA GLN A 30 -6.49 4.90 1.01
C GLN A 30 -5.59 3.74 1.44
N ALA A 31 -4.44 4.07 2.03
CA ALA A 31 -3.51 3.09 2.58
C ALA A 31 -3.45 3.21 4.11
N ALA A 32 -3.13 2.09 4.78
CA ALA A 32 -2.87 2.04 6.21
C ALA A 32 -1.70 1.11 6.54
N HIS A 33 -1.00 1.42 7.63
CA HIS A 33 0.15 0.69 8.14
C HIS A 33 -0.16 0.06 9.49
N LEU A 34 0.29 -1.18 9.72
CA LEU A 34 0.12 -1.90 10.97
C LEU A 34 1.14 -1.40 12.01
N GLU A 35 0.66 -0.84 13.10
CA GLU A 35 1.50 -0.44 14.23
C GLU A 35 1.82 -1.63 15.14
N LYS A 36 2.93 -1.53 15.90
CA LYS A 36 3.39 -2.58 16.83
C LYS A 36 2.36 -2.93 17.93
N THR A 37 1.46 -2.00 18.21
CA THR A 37 0.34 -2.15 19.15
C THR A 37 -0.84 -2.95 18.57
N GLY A 38 -0.79 -3.29 17.28
CA GLY A 38 -1.75 -4.18 16.61
C GLY A 38 -2.96 -3.50 15.99
N HIS A 39 -3.04 -2.17 16.03
CA HIS A 39 -3.98 -1.35 15.25
C HIS A 39 -3.33 -0.84 13.96
N TYR A 40 -4.15 -0.38 13.03
CA TYR A 40 -3.67 0.26 11.81
C TYR A 40 -3.73 1.78 11.94
N LEU A 41 -2.82 2.46 11.26
CA LEU A 41 -2.77 3.90 11.14
C LEU A 41 -2.91 4.29 9.67
N THR A 42 -3.89 5.12 9.32
CA THR A 42 -4.02 5.62 7.94
C THR A 42 -2.86 6.53 7.59
N ILE A 43 -2.38 6.44 6.34
CA ILE A 43 -1.27 7.27 5.87
C ILE A 43 -1.74 8.73 5.75
N LYS A 44 -0.86 9.67 6.15
CA LYS A 44 -1.08 11.14 6.24
C LYS A 44 -2.08 11.60 7.31
N ASP A 45 -3.25 10.98 7.41
CA ASP A 45 -4.29 11.45 8.35
C ASP A 45 -4.15 10.89 9.77
N ASN A 46 -3.27 9.90 9.96
CA ASN A 46 -2.97 9.26 11.24
C ASN A 46 -4.22 8.79 11.99
N GLN A 47 -5.24 8.32 11.27
CA GLN A 47 -6.45 7.78 11.90
C GLN A 47 -6.19 6.36 12.38
N ILE A 48 -6.45 6.13 13.66
CA ILE A 48 -6.40 4.79 14.25
C ILE A 48 -7.61 4.00 13.75
N VAL A 49 -7.36 2.88 13.07
CA VAL A 49 -8.38 2.02 12.47
C VAL A 49 -8.10 0.54 12.75
N GLN A 50 -9.13 -0.28 12.61
CA GLN A 50 -9.02 -1.74 12.65
C GLN A 50 -9.54 -2.35 11.35
N LEU A 51 -9.11 -3.56 11.02
CA LEU A 51 -9.73 -4.30 9.92
C LEU A 51 -11.19 -4.59 10.27
N HIS A 52 -12.09 -4.30 9.35
CA HIS A 52 -13.51 -4.59 9.53
C HIS A 52 -13.72 -6.11 9.73
N PRO A 53 -14.61 -6.57 10.65
CA PRO A 53 -14.80 -8.00 10.93
C PRO A 53 -15.22 -8.84 9.72
N SER A 54 -15.75 -8.22 8.66
CA SER A 54 -16.10 -8.90 7.41
C SER A 54 -14.92 -9.14 6.47
N THR A 55 -13.69 -8.79 6.87
CA THR A 55 -12.50 -9.07 6.05
C THR A 55 -12.26 -10.57 5.94
N VAL A 56 -11.76 -11.00 4.78
CA VAL A 56 -11.37 -12.40 4.53
C VAL A 56 -9.90 -12.67 4.85
N LEU A 57 -9.15 -11.64 5.30
CA LEU A 57 -7.76 -11.78 5.69
C LEU A 57 -7.66 -12.60 6.97
N ASP A 58 -6.93 -13.70 6.91
CA ASP A 58 -6.61 -14.60 8.03
C ASP A 58 -5.40 -14.14 8.85
N HIS A 59 -4.69 -13.13 8.35
CA HIS A 59 -3.54 -12.50 9.00
C HIS A 59 -3.67 -10.97 9.01
N LYS A 60 -2.72 -10.29 9.66
CA LYS A 60 -2.62 -8.83 9.66
C LYS A 60 -1.42 -8.40 8.79
N PRO A 61 -1.63 -8.05 7.50
CA PRO A 61 -0.56 -7.55 6.66
C PRO A 61 -0.03 -6.23 7.20
N GLU A 62 1.27 -5.99 7.05
CA GLU A 62 1.92 -4.78 7.53
C GLU A 62 1.42 -3.52 6.79
N TRP A 63 1.16 -3.65 5.49
CA TRP A 63 0.66 -2.59 4.63
C TRP A 63 -0.61 -3.04 3.94
N VAL A 64 -1.64 -2.20 4.02
CA VAL A 64 -2.93 -2.50 3.41
C VAL A 64 -3.47 -1.32 2.63
N LEU A 65 -4.16 -1.65 1.55
CA LEU A 65 -5.03 -0.74 0.82
C LEU A 65 -6.47 -1.02 1.26
N TYR A 66 -7.28 0.01 1.45
CA TYR A 66 -8.71 -0.14 1.76
C TYR A 66 -9.55 0.64 0.76
N ASN A 67 -10.83 0.26 0.64
CA ASN A 67 -11.80 0.98 -0.21
C ASN A 67 -12.69 1.93 0.59
N GLU A 68 -13.00 1.56 1.84
CA GLU A 68 -13.99 2.29 2.63
C GLU A 68 -13.54 2.47 4.08
N PHE A 69 -13.74 3.69 4.58
CA PHE A 69 -13.61 4.04 5.98
C PHE A 69 -14.98 4.02 6.64
N VAL A 70 -15.15 3.21 7.67
CA VAL A 70 -16.42 3.03 8.40
C VAL A 70 -16.29 3.65 9.78
N LEU A 71 -16.99 4.77 9.99
CA LEU A 71 -17.01 5.53 11.23
C LEU A 71 -18.10 4.97 12.17
N THR A 72 -17.69 4.37 13.29
CA THR A 72 -18.60 3.88 14.35
C THR A 72 -18.00 4.17 15.73
N THR A 73 -18.36 3.41 16.78
CA THR A 73 -17.68 3.44 18.08
C THR A 73 -16.19 3.13 17.96
N LYS A 74 -15.80 2.27 17.00
CA LYS A 74 -14.41 2.08 16.57
C LYS A 74 -14.33 2.34 15.08
N ASN A 75 -13.23 2.94 14.63
CA ASN A 75 -13.03 3.16 13.20
C ASN A 75 -12.57 1.87 12.54
N TYR A 76 -13.20 1.51 11.43
CA TYR A 76 -12.84 0.34 10.65
C TYR A 76 -12.49 0.70 9.22
N ILE A 77 -11.59 -0.08 8.62
CA ILE A 77 -11.36 -0.08 7.17
C ILE A 77 -11.92 -1.38 6.57
N ARG A 78 -12.68 -1.24 5.48
CA ARG A 78 -13.39 -2.35 4.83
C ARG A 78 -12.93 -2.54 3.38
N THR A 79 -13.05 -3.78 2.92
CA THR A 79 -12.55 -4.25 1.60
C THR A 79 -11.05 -3.97 1.49
N VAL A 80 -10.28 -4.79 2.20
CA VAL A 80 -8.86 -4.57 2.45
C VAL A 80 -8.03 -5.51 1.58
N THR A 81 -6.95 -4.98 1.00
CA THR A 81 -6.00 -5.74 0.17
C THR A 81 -4.58 -5.58 0.72
N ASP A 82 -3.88 -6.70 0.90
CA ASP A 82 -2.45 -6.71 1.22
C ASP A 82 -1.61 -6.14 0.07
N ILE A 83 -0.76 -5.16 0.36
CA ILE A 83 0.09 -4.49 -0.63
C ILE A 83 1.54 -4.39 -0.18
N LYS A 84 2.45 -4.22 -1.14
CA LYS A 84 3.84 -3.91 -0.85
C LYS A 84 4.08 -2.40 -0.83
N PRO A 85 4.79 -1.84 0.17
CA PRO A 85 5.07 -0.41 0.27
C PRO A 85 5.89 0.14 -0.92
N GLU A 86 6.73 -0.69 -1.57
CA GLU A 86 7.45 -0.27 -2.78
C GLU A 86 6.50 0.16 -3.91
N TRP A 87 5.29 -0.42 -3.97
CA TRP A 87 4.32 -0.10 -4.99
C TRP A 87 3.73 1.31 -4.81
N LEU A 88 3.56 1.76 -3.56
CA LEU A 88 3.10 3.11 -3.25
C LEU A 88 4.11 4.16 -3.73
N LEU A 89 5.40 3.93 -3.43
CA LEU A 89 6.51 4.80 -3.85
C LEU A 89 6.69 4.87 -5.37
N THR A 90 6.40 3.79 -6.09
CA THR A 90 6.59 3.72 -7.54
C THR A 90 5.39 4.20 -8.34
N ILE A 91 4.18 3.91 -7.87
CA ILE A 91 2.93 4.22 -8.59
C ILE A 91 2.46 5.64 -8.29
N ALA A 92 2.62 6.12 -7.04
CA ALA A 92 2.18 7.44 -6.61
C ALA A 92 3.30 8.24 -5.92
N PRO A 93 4.46 8.46 -6.58
CA PRO A 93 5.62 9.10 -5.96
C PRO A 93 5.31 10.51 -5.43
N GLN A 94 4.49 11.28 -6.15
CA GLN A 94 4.09 12.64 -5.76
C GLN A 94 3.27 12.66 -4.46
N TYR A 95 2.44 11.64 -4.23
CA TYR A 95 1.67 11.56 -2.99
C TYR A 95 2.53 11.09 -1.82
N TYR A 96 3.48 10.18 -2.08
CA TYR A 96 4.37 9.59 -1.09
C TYR A 96 5.73 10.28 -0.97
N GLU A 97 5.78 11.59 -1.21
CA GLU A 97 6.97 12.39 -0.97
C GLU A 97 7.35 12.37 0.51
N LEU A 98 8.52 11.81 0.83
CA LEU A 98 8.95 11.54 2.21
C LEU A 98 8.95 12.79 3.11
N GLN A 99 9.22 13.97 2.54
CA GLN A 99 9.22 15.24 3.28
C GLN A 99 7.80 15.67 3.68
N SER A 100 6.80 15.31 2.88
CA SER A 100 5.39 15.65 3.12
C SER A 100 4.69 14.71 4.10
N LEU A 101 5.28 13.53 4.37
CA LEU A 101 4.68 12.54 5.25
C LEU A 101 4.88 12.92 6.72
N PRO A 102 3.86 12.71 7.58
CA PRO A 102 4.00 12.91 9.02
C PRO A 102 5.01 11.92 9.61
N GLU A 103 5.65 12.30 10.72
CA GLU A 103 6.57 11.42 11.44
C GLU A 103 5.80 10.25 12.08
N CYS A 104 6.01 9.05 11.54
CA CYS A 104 5.42 7.80 12.02
C CYS A 104 6.25 6.59 11.57
N GLU A 105 5.94 5.40 12.09
CA GLU A 105 6.64 4.17 11.72
C GLU A 105 6.54 3.88 10.22
N ALA A 106 5.37 4.16 9.62
CA ALA A 106 5.15 4.04 8.18
C ALA A 106 6.14 4.90 7.36
N LYS A 107 6.35 6.16 7.74
CA LYS A 107 7.34 7.05 7.10
C LYS A 107 8.76 6.49 7.23
N ARG A 108 9.13 6.03 8.43
CA ARG A 108 10.45 5.44 8.69
C ARG A 108 10.70 4.24 7.78
N GLN A 109 9.73 3.35 7.64
CA GLN A 109 9.83 2.20 6.74
C GLN A 109 9.95 2.61 5.28
N LEU A 110 9.09 3.53 4.82
CA LEU A 110 9.15 4.05 3.45
C LEU A 110 10.50 4.69 3.13
N MET A 111 11.10 5.40 4.08
CA MET A 111 12.43 5.99 3.94
C MET A 111 13.51 4.93 3.75
N HIS A 112 13.51 3.88 4.58
CA HIS A 112 14.46 2.77 4.42
C HIS A 112 14.30 2.04 3.08
N ILE A 113 13.06 1.83 2.66
CA ILE A 113 12.75 1.19 1.37
C ILE A 113 13.22 2.07 0.22
N TYR A 114 12.96 3.37 0.27
CA TYR A 114 13.39 4.33 -0.73
C TYR A 114 14.91 4.32 -0.89
N GLN A 115 15.67 4.41 0.20
CA GLN A 115 17.13 4.32 0.20
C GLN A 115 17.62 3.01 -0.42
N ARG A 116 16.99 1.88 -0.06
CA ARG A 116 17.33 0.57 -0.62
C ARG A 116 17.08 0.50 -2.12
N MET A 117 15.99 1.10 -2.61
CA MET A 117 15.66 1.15 -4.04
C MET A 117 16.64 2.04 -4.81
N GLU A 118 17.02 3.18 -4.23
CA GLU A 118 17.98 4.10 -4.84
C GLU A 118 19.37 3.48 -4.96
N ASN A 119 19.84 2.81 -3.91
CA ASN A 119 21.13 2.09 -3.92
C ASN A 119 21.16 1.03 -5.04
N LYS A 120 20.08 0.24 -5.18
CA LYS A 120 19.96 -0.77 -6.25
C LYS A 120 20.00 -0.15 -7.64
N ARG A 121 19.32 0.99 -7.83
CA ARG A 121 19.33 1.73 -9.11
C ARG A 121 20.74 2.22 -9.45
N ASN A 122 21.45 2.76 -8.46
CA ASN A 122 22.82 3.27 -8.65
C ASN A 122 23.83 2.17 -8.95
N THR A 123 23.67 0.96 -8.37
CA THR A 123 24.53 -0.18 -8.70
C THR A 123 24.31 -0.67 -10.13
N GLN A 124 23.06 -0.73 -10.60
CA GLN A 124 22.72 -1.20 -11.95
C GLN A 124 23.18 -0.25 -13.06
N GLN A 125 23.32 1.04 -12.77
CA GLN A 125 23.85 2.02 -13.75
C GLN A 125 25.37 2.00 -13.89
N ARG A 126 26.08 1.32 -12.97
CA ARG A 126 27.55 1.23 -12.95
C ARG A 126 28.08 -0.05 -13.59
N THR A 127 27.21 -1.01 -13.89
CA THR A 127 27.49 -2.28 -14.59
C THR A 127 26.96 -2.22 -16.00
#